data_AF-A0A7D6ZCW1-F1
#
_entry.id   AF-A0A7D6ZCW1-F1
#
_cell.length_a   1.000
_cell.length_b   1.000
_cell.length_c   1.000
_cell.angle_alpha   90.00
_cell.angle_beta   90.00
_cell.angle_gamma   90.00
#
_symmetry.space_group_name_H-M   'P 1'
#
loop_
_entity.id
_entity.type
_entity.pdbx_description
1 polymer ?
#
loop_
_entity_poly.entity_id
_entity_poly.type
_entity_poly.pdbx_seq_one_letter_code
_entity_poly.pdbx_strand_id
1 'polypeptide(L)'
;MAFTEPEVKVLGALSILDSVQALTVRQICHTTGLPETSIHRALLRLSRTGLAMSTLQGPARWRCTDRGRLAMTRPVYRAYARTRP
;
A
#
# COMPACT_ATOMS: atom_id res chain seq x y z
N MET A 1 4.75 6.46 -14.68
CA MET A 1 5.32 6.90 -13.39
C MET A 1 6.07 5.74 -12.78
N ALA A 2 7.29 6.00 -12.30
CA ALA A 2 8.03 5.06 -11.46
C ALA A 2 7.62 5.32 -10.00
N PHE A 3 7.26 4.27 -9.28
CA PHE A 3 6.98 4.36 -7.85
C PHE A 3 8.27 4.59 -7.06
N THR A 4 8.18 5.37 -5.99
CA THR A 4 9.25 5.45 -5.00
C THR A 4 9.29 4.18 -4.15
N GLU A 5 10.42 3.89 -3.51
CA GLU A 5 10.54 2.70 -2.65
C GLU A 5 9.45 2.63 -1.55
N PRO A 6 9.12 3.72 -0.84
CA PRO A 6 8.01 3.71 0.12
C PRO A 6 6.65 3.42 -0.52
N GLU A 7 6.38 3.96 -1.72
CA GLU A 7 5.13 3.71 -2.43
C GLU A 7 4.99 2.25 -2.83
N VAL A 8 6.05 1.62 -3.35
CA VAL A 8 6.00 0.20 -3.73
C VAL A 8 5.85 -0.69 -2.49
N LYS A 9 6.57 -0.40 -1.41
CA LYS A 9 6.46 -1.17 -0.16
C LYS A 9 5.05 -1.09 0.44
N VAL A 10 4.47 0.11 0.49
CA VAL A 10 3.10 0.31 0.99
C VAL A 10 2.08 -0.36 0.07
N LEU A 11 2.18 -0.17 -1.24
CA LEU A 11 1.24 -0.77 -2.20
C LEU A 11 1.36 -2.30 -2.25
N GLY A 12 2.58 -2.84 -2.09
CA GLY A 12 2.85 -4.27 -1.95
C GLY A 12 2.20 -4.84 -0.70
N ALA A 13 2.44 -4.24 0.47
CA ALA A 13 1.83 -4.64 1.74
C ALA A 13 0.30 -4.62 1.66
N LEU A 14 -0.28 -3.57 1.09
CA LEU A 14 -1.71 -3.51 0.83
C LEU A 14 -2.13 -4.63 -0.13
N SER A 15 -1.48 -4.83 -1.27
CA SER A 15 -1.90 -5.84 -2.26
C SER A 15 -1.94 -7.28 -1.72
N ILE A 16 -1.09 -7.61 -0.74
CA ILE A 16 -1.00 -8.94 -0.13
C ILE A 16 -2.08 -9.12 0.95
N LEU A 17 -2.20 -8.13 1.84
CA LEU A 17 -3.03 -8.24 3.06
C LEU A 17 -4.48 -7.80 2.84
N ASP A 18 -4.72 -6.98 1.82
CA ASP A 18 -6.02 -6.39 1.49
C ASP A 18 -7.03 -7.38 0.92
N SER A 19 -6.61 -8.56 0.48
CA SER A 19 -7.55 -9.58 -0.01
C SER A 19 -8.58 -9.99 1.07
N VAL A 20 -8.29 -9.73 2.35
CA VAL A 20 -9.17 -10.07 3.48
C VAL A 20 -9.50 -8.88 4.37
N GLN A 21 -8.59 -7.90 4.57
CA GLN A 21 -8.82 -6.79 5.53
C GLN A 21 -8.14 -5.47 5.13
N ALA A 22 -8.86 -4.35 5.28
CA ALA A 22 -8.30 -3.01 5.15
C ALA A 22 -7.37 -2.69 6.34
N LEU A 23 -6.19 -2.12 6.07
CA LEU A 23 -5.12 -1.91 7.06
C LEU A 23 -5.08 -0.51 7.65
N THR A 24 -4.80 -0.40 8.93
CA THR A 24 -4.45 0.88 9.57
C THR A 24 -3.00 1.27 9.27
N VAL A 25 -2.68 2.57 9.36
CA VAL A 25 -1.31 3.07 9.21
C VAL A 25 -0.34 2.34 10.14
N ARG A 26 -0.73 2.06 11.38
CA ARG A 26 0.09 1.32 12.36
C ARG A 26 0.45 -0.09 11.90
N GLN A 27 -0.48 -0.82 11.27
CA GLN A 27 -0.22 -2.15 10.70
C GLN A 27 0.71 -2.06 9.48
N ILE A 28 0.56 -1.00 8.66
CA ILE A 28 1.45 -0.75 7.53
C ILE A 28 2.86 -0.42 8.03
N CYS A 29 3.02 0.37 9.10
CA CYS A 29 4.33 0.63 9.73
C CYS A 29 4.99 -0.66 10.16
N HIS A 30 4.26 -1.53 10.86
CA HIS A 30 4.80 -2.79 11.37
C HIS A 30 5.23 -3.74 10.25
N THR A 31 4.46 -3.82 9.17
CA THR A 31 4.72 -4.74 8.05
C THR A 31 5.81 -4.26 7.10
N THR A 32 5.91 -2.95 6.90
CA THR A 32 6.88 -2.37 5.95
C THR A 32 8.18 -1.92 6.61
N GLY A 33 8.20 -1.78 7.94
CA GLY A 33 9.32 -1.19 8.69
C GLY A 33 9.55 0.29 8.39
N LEU A 34 8.63 0.95 7.68
CA LEU A 34 8.76 2.35 7.30
C LEU A 34 8.27 3.27 8.42
N PRO A 35 8.85 4.47 8.56
CA PRO A 35 8.32 5.48 9.47
C PRO A 35 6.95 5.95 9.00
N GLU A 36 6.10 6.29 9.97
CA GLU A 36 4.70 6.70 9.74
C GLU A 36 4.58 7.88 8.76
N THR A 37 5.50 8.85 8.81
CA THR A 37 5.52 10.00 7.89
C THR A 37 5.71 9.59 6.43
N SER A 38 6.57 8.61 6.16
CA SER A 38 6.76 8.05 4.81
C SER A 38 5.53 7.31 4.33
N ILE A 39 4.85 6.61 5.24
CA ILE A 39 3.60 5.90 4.93
C ILE A 39 2.48 6.88 4.60
N HIS A 40 2.26 7.92 5.40
CA HIS A 40 1.25 8.94 5.09
C HIS A 40 1.48 9.60 3.73
N ARG A 41 2.74 9.95 3.42
CA ARG A 41 3.11 10.51 2.10
C ARG A 41 2.84 9.53 0.96
N ALA A 42 3.23 8.27 1.13
CA ALA A 42 2.98 7.22 0.14
C ALA A 42 1.47 7.00 -0.07
N LEU A 43 0.70 6.84 1.01
CA LEU A 43 -0.75 6.63 0.96
C LEU A 43 -1.48 7.80 0.30
N LEU A 44 -1.07 9.04 0.59
CA LEU A 44 -1.63 10.23 -0.04
C LEU A 44 -1.38 10.27 -1.55
N ARG A 45 -0.19 9.85 -2.01
CA ARG A 45 0.10 9.79 -3.45
C ARG A 45 -0.61 8.62 -4.12
N LEU A 46 -0.66 7.47 -3.47
CA LEU A 46 -1.37 6.28 -3.94
C LEU A 46 -2.89 6.52 -4.02
N SER A 47 -3.48 7.30 -3.11
CA SER A 47 -4.90 7.66 -3.20
C SER A 47 -5.19 8.65 -4.31
N ARG A 48 -4.35 9.68 -4.46
CA ARG A 48 -4.45 10.64 -5.57
C ARG A 48 -4.34 9.99 -6.94
N THR A 49 -3.59 8.89 -7.04
CA THR A 49 -3.43 8.12 -8.29
C THR A 49 -4.46 7.00 -8.44
N GLY A 50 -5.37 6.82 -7.48
CA GLY A 50 -6.39 5.79 -7.49
C GLY A 50 -5.84 4.36 -7.35
N LEU A 51 -4.68 4.20 -6.72
CA LEU A 51 -4.04 2.91 -6.46
C LEU A 51 -4.38 2.36 -5.06
N ALA A 52 -4.61 3.25 -4.09
CA ALA A 52 -5.08 2.90 -2.76
C ALA A 52 -6.33 3.74 -2.41
N MET A 53 -7.15 3.24 -1.48
CA MET A 53 -8.33 3.97 -1.01
C MET A 53 -8.41 3.89 0.52
N SER A 54 -8.81 4.98 1.16
CA SER A 54 -9.09 5.01 2.60
C SER A 54 -10.59 4.88 2.89
N THR A 55 -10.93 4.34 4.05
CA THR A 55 -12.27 4.42 4.63
C THR A 55 -12.47 5.79 5.28
N LEU A 56 -13.66 6.36 5.12
CA LEU A 56 -14.02 7.67 5.69
C LEU A 56 -14.38 7.59 7.19
N GLN A 57 -14.63 6.40 7.71
CA GLN A 57 -14.88 6.18 9.14
C GLN A 57 -13.59 5.83 9.86
N GLY A 58 -13.34 6.50 10.99
CA GLY A 58 -12.07 6.41 11.73
C GLY A 58 -11.84 5.04 12.39
N PRO A 59 -10.60 4.71 12.77
CA PRO A 59 -9.35 5.19 12.18
C PRO A 59 -9.27 4.81 10.69
N ALA A 60 -8.67 5.68 9.87
CA ALA A 60 -8.59 5.47 8.42
C ALA A 60 -7.96 4.12 8.08
N ARG A 61 -8.75 3.24 7.46
CA ARG A 61 -8.29 1.94 6.96
C ARG A 61 -8.03 2.06 5.48
N TRP A 62 -6.91 1.50 5.05
CA TRP A 62 -6.40 1.61 3.70
C TRP A 62 -6.53 0.27 3.00
N ARG A 63 -6.97 0.33 1.75
CA ARG A 63 -7.12 -0.82 0.88
C ARG A 63 -6.45 -0.63 -0.46
N CYS A 64 -6.02 -1.74 -1.06
CA CYS A 64 -5.51 -1.73 -2.42
C CYS A 64 -6.70 -1.75 -3.39
N THR A 65 -6.65 -0.89 -4.40
CA THR A 65 -7.62 -0.96 -5.50
C THR A 65 -7.21 -2.04 -6.49
N ASP A 66 -8.12 -2.44 -7.38
CA ASP A 66 -7.77 -3.38 -8.46
C ASP A 66 -6.71 -2.80 -9.40
N ARG A 67 -6.73 -1.47 -9.62
CA ARG A 67 -5.67 -0.77 -10.35
C ARG A 67 -4.33 -0.84 -9.62
N GLY A 68 -4.34 -0.71 -8.29
CA GLY A 68 -3.17 -0.90 -7.43
C GLY A 68 -2.58 -2.31 -7.55
N ARG A 69 -3.45 -3.34 -7.49
CA ARG A 69 -3.06 -4.74 -7.70
C ARG A 69 -2.46 -4.96 -9.08
N LEU A 70 -3.08 -4.45 -10.14
CA LEU A 70 -2.54 -4.52 -11.50
C LEU A 70 -1.20 -3.79 -11.63
N ALA A 71 -1.00 -2.68 -10.93
CA ALA A 71 0.31 -2.02 -10.91
C ALA A 71 1.40 -2.91 -10.27
N MET A 72 1.03 -3.72 -9.27
CA MET A 72 1.93 -4.66 -8.58
C MET A 72 2.21 -5.95 -9.37
N THR A 73 1.44 -6.28 -10.40
CA THR A 73 1.74 -7.43 -11.28
C THR A 73 2.88 -7.16 -12.26
N ARG A 74 3.29 -5.89 -12.42
CA ARG A 74 4.39 -5.52 -13.32
C ARG A 74 5.71 -6.18 -12.84
N PRO A 75 6.54 -6.72 -13.76
CA PRO A 75 7.74 -7.48 -13.39
C PRO A 75 8.68 -6.75 -12.42
N VAL A 76 8.83 -5.44 -12.58
CA VAL A 76 9.67 -4.56 -11.75
C VAL A 76 9.22 -4.52 -10.28
N TYR A 77 7.93 -4.71 -10.00
CA TYR A 77 7.36 -4.60 -8.65
C TYR A 77 6.98 -5.95 -8.03
N ARG A 78 7.13 -7.06 -8.78
CA ARG A 78 6.72 -8.41 -8.37
C ARG A 78 7.40 -8.88 -7.07
N ALA A 79 8.64 -8.45 -6.81
CA ALA A 79 9.36 -8.78 -5.59
C ALA A 79 8.65 -8.24 -4.33
N TYR A 80 8.08 -7.05 -4.42
CA TYR A 80 7.36 -6.39 -3.32
C TYR A 80 5.92 -6.90 -3.14
N ALA A 81 5.36 -7.56 -4.16
CA ALA A 81 4.07 -8.26 -4.04
C ALA A 81 4.23 -9.68 -3.45
N ARG A 82 5.46 -10.18 -3.29
CA ARG A 82 5.76 -11.55 -2.83
C ARG A 82 6.36 -11.62 -1.44
N THR A 83 6.58 -10.48 -0.77
CA THR A 83 7.00 -10.46 0.63
C THR A 83 5.83 -10.86 1.52
N ARG A 84 5.61 -12.18 1.63
CA ARG A 84 5.02 -12.75 2.84
C ARG A 84 6.06 -12.62 3.96
N PRO A 85 5.68 -12.26 5.19
CA PRO A 85 6.51 -12.50 6.36
C PRO A 85 6.79 -14.00 6.52
#